data_AF-A0A3L7SX14-F1
#
_entry.id   AF-A0A3L7SX14-F1
#
_cell.length_a   1.000
_cell.length_b   1.000
_cell.length_c   1.000
_cell.angle_alpha   90.00
_cell.angle_beta   90.00
_cell.angle_gamma   90.00
#
_symmetry.space_group_name_H-M   'P 1'
#
loop_
_entity.id
_entity.type
_entity.pdbx_description
1 polymer ?
#
loop_
_entity_poly.entity_id
_entity_poly.type
_entity_poly.pdbx_seq_one_letter_code
_entity_poly.pdbx_strand_id
1 'polypeptide(L)'
;MPLRYTTVRKAFPYMLSGVVLTLFMAWGLPLLLASRGLGPVVAPALVWASVSPTDGAPLPPANTENWKPAIMEVRRSAFSDWYIAYPSTARDDGEITWPTLGLKTLVDAGNTNRKLRHAPGAVVAEAPSAQSRNWARIDTGLAGWPFRAFASEAWYRATTVGALEYEPIPEFRWTIHIGEIGGQQALVPLRPLLIGIAFDIAFWSTASWFALALPTAIRHRRREKYGRCALCGYAMGKHEVKRPTQCPECGATFTPDPLRFVHCPEMHFQNAYVWLIFVSSLDIMLTWKILDRGGVEVNPLASLVIDGWGMQGAIAFKFALMMWVIVVCELLARMRRGAGKFLAYAAVIVSASPVLWSLFLITAHEFFPKVLE
;
A
#
# COMPACT_ATOMS: atom_id res chain seq x y z
N MET A 1 6.33 -4.16 -39.57
CA MET A 1 6.45 -4.12 -38.09
C MET A 1 7.04 -2.79 -37.55
N PRO A 2 6.49 -1.56 -37.79
CA PRO A 2 7.08 -0.33 -37.22
C PRO A 2 6.31 0.28 -36.02
N LEU A 3 5.14 -0.24 -35.66
CA LEU A 3 4.27 0.35 -34.62
C LEU A 3 4.78 0.20 -33.17
N ARG A 4 5.70 -0.74 -32.88
CA ARG A 4 6.20 -0.97 -31.51
C ARG A 4 7.26 0.06 -31.07
N TYR A 5 8.05 0.60 -31.99
CA TYR A 5 9.17 1.51 -31.64
C TYR A 5 8.71 2.91 -31.22
N THR A 6 7.64 3.43 -31.80
CA THR A 6 7.14 4.78 -31.52
C THR A 6 6.48 4.88 -30.14
N THR A 7 5.85 3.81 -29.67
CA THR A 7 5.20 3.75 -28.36
C THR A 7 6.22 3.70 -27.22
N VAL A 8 7.29 2.91 -27.36
CA VAL A 8 8.34 2.79 -26.35
C VAL A 8 9.07 4.12 -26.14
N ARG A 9 9.37 4.85 -27.22
CA ARG A 9 10.06 6.15 -27.14
C ARG A 9 9.20 7.23 -26.44
N LYS A 10 7.87 7.14 -26.56
CA LYS A 10 6.94 8.03 -25.86
C LYS A 10 6.77 7.64 -24.38
N ALA A 11 6.85 6.35 -24.05
CA ALA A 11 6.71 5.86 -22.67
C ALA A 11 7.97 6.06 -21.81
N PHE A 12 9.15 6.02 -22.44
CA PHE A 12 10.45 6.14 -21.76
C PHE A 12 10.59 7.30 -20.76
N PRO A 13 10.24 8.56 -21.07
CA PRO A 13 10.39 9.66 -20.12
C PRO A 13 9.54 9.48 -18.85
N TYR A 14 8.36 8.87 -18.96
CA TYR A 14 7.50 8.59 -17.81
C TYR A 14 8.02 7.41 -16.99
N MET A 15 8.63 6.42 -17.65
CA MET A 15 9.32 5.33 -16.95
C MET A 15 10.51 5.85 -16.15
N LEU A 16 11.33 6.71 -16.77
CA LEU A 16 12.46 7.35 -16.11
C LEU A 16 12.02 8.23 -14.94
N SER A 17 10.97 9.04 -15.11
CA SER A 17 10.43 9.84 -14.01
C SER A 17 9.89 8.98 -12.88
N GLY A 18 9.25 7.85 -13.18
CA GLY A 18 8.79 6.88 -12.18
C GLY A 18 9.92 6.30 -11.35
N VAL A 19 11.03 5.91 -12.00
CA VAL A 19 12.24 5.43 -11.30
C VAL A 19 12.82 6.52 -10.38
N VAL A 20 12.98 7.74 -10.89
CA VAL A 20 13.54 8.86 -10.12
C VAL A 20 12.66 9.19 -8.91
N LEU A 21 11.34 9.25 -9.08
CA LEU A 21 10.40 9.50 -7.99
C LEU A 21 10.41 8.36 -6.95
N THR A 22 10.48 7.10 -7.40
CA THR A 22 10.59 5.94 -6.49
C THR A 22 11.83 6.04 -5.61
N LEU A 23 13.00 6.32 -6.21
CA LEU A 23 14.25 6.51 -5.47
C LEU A 23 14.19 7.73 -4.54
N PHE A 24 13.60 8.84 -5.00
CA PHE A 24 13.42 10.02 -4.16
C PHE A 24 12.52 9.74 -2.96
N MET A 25 11.42 9.01 -3.13
CA MET A 25 10.50 8.65 -2.04
C MET A 25 11.11 7.64 -1.06
N ALA A 26 11.99 6.76 -1.54
CA ALA A 26 12.68 5.78 -0.70
C ALA A 26 13.91 6.34 0.05
N TRP A 27 14.65 7.26 -0.55
CA TRP A 27 15.91 7.77 0.01
C TRP A 27 15.86 9.26 0.34
N GLY A 28 15.52 10.10 -0.64
CA GLY A 28 15.60 11.55 -0.52
C GLY A 28 14.63 12.12 0.50
N LEU A 29 13.35 11.77 0.39
CA LEU A 29 12.30 12.32 1.26
C LEU A 29 12.46 11.88 2.73
N PRO A 30 12.73 10.60 3.06
CA PRO A 30 13.02 10.20 4.44
C PRO A 30 14.20 10.95 5.05
N LEU A 31 15.30 11.15 4.30
CA LEU A 31 16.45 11.93 4.76
C LEU A 31 16.09 13.40 5.01
N LEU A 32 15.33 14.01 4.11
CA LEU A 32 14.86 15.39 4.28
C LEU A 32 13.97 15.52 5.51
N LEU A 33 13.07 14.57 5.76
CA LEU A 33 12.22 14.57 6.94
C LEU A 33 13.05 14.38 8.22
N ALA A 34 14.00 13.43 8.22
CA ALA A 34 14.90 13.20 9.34
C ALA A 34 15.71 14.46 9.68
N SER A 35 16.17 15.20 8.66
CA SER A 35 16.86 16.49 8.85
C SER A 35 16.02 17.58 9.51
N ARG A 36 14.69 17.42 9.50
CA ARG A 36 13.72 18.31 10.17
C ARG A 36 13.23 17.74 11.51
N GLY A 37 13.82 16.64 11.98
CA GLY A 37 13.38 15.93 13.20
C GLY A 37 12.08 15.15 13.02
N LEU A 38 11.59 14.99 11.79
CA LEU A 38 10.40 14.21 11.48
C LEU A 38 10.84 12.80 11.05
N GLY A 39 10.36 11.77 11.72
CA GLY A 39 10.81 10.42 11.42
C GLY A 39 10.12 9.33 12.23
N PRO A 40 10.44 8.06 11.94
CA PRO A 40 9.84 6.91 12.61
C PRO A 40 10.14 6.87 14.12
N VAL A 41 11.21 7.52 14.59
CA VAL A 41 11.51 7.63 16.03
C VAL A 41 10.43 8.43 16.79
N VAL A 42 9.76 9.38 16.12
CA VAL A 42 8.66 10.17 16.72
C VAL A 42 7.32 9.42 16.61
N ALA A 43 7.23 8.37 15.80
CA ALA A 43 6.02 7.56 15.67
C ALA A 43 5.79 6.71 16.94
N PRO A 44 4.53 6.48 17.34
CA PRO A 44 4.22 5.65 18.50
C PRO A 44 4.76 4.23 18.31
N ALA A 45 5.47 3.73 19.32
CA ALA A 45 6.00 2.39 19.34
C ALA A 45 4.91 1.37 19.69
N LEU A 46 4.72 0.37 18.84
CA LEU A 46 3.90 -0.80 19.12
C LEU A 46 4.83 -1.95 19.48
N VAL A 47 4.71 -2.50 20.69
CA VAL A 47 5.51 -3.65 21.10
C VAL A 47 4.73 -4.92 20.87
N TRP A 48 5.29 -5.85 20.11
CA TRP A 48 4.76 -7.18 19.87
C TRP A 48 5.63 -8.22 20.61
N ALA A 49 5.04 -9.14 21.37
CA ALA A 49 5.76 -10.19 22.08
C ALA A 49 5.48 -11.57 21.49
N SER A 50 6.46 -12.46 21.60
CA SER A 50 6.31 -13.88 21.32
C SER A 50 5.25 -14.52 22.22
N VAL A 51 4.51 -15.46 21.65
CA VAL A 51 3.35 -16.12 22.26
C VAL A 51 3.67 -17.60 22.48
N SER A 52 3.15 -18.22 23.55
CA SER A 52 3.34 -19.67 23.76
C SER A 52 2.71 -20.49 22.62
N PRO A 53 3.42 -21.48 22.05
CA PRO A 53 2.88 -22.39 21.03
C PRO A 53 1.68 -23.21 21.49
N THR A 54 1.57 -23.49 22.79
CA THR A 54 0.53 -24.37 23.36
C THR A 54 -0.82 -23.67 23.51
N ASP A 55 -0.81 -22.45 24.05
CA ASP A 55 -2.04 -21.79 24.52
C ASP A 55 -2.34 -20.47 23.80
N GLY A 56 -1.43 -20.04 22.91
CA GLY A 56 -1.57 -18.76 22.22
C GLY A 56 -1.61 -17.57 23.18
N ALA A 57 -1.28 -17.72 24.46
CA ALA A 57 -1.25 -16.63 25.43
C ALA A 57 0.07 -15.84 25.29
N PRO A 58 0.04 -14.50 25.37
CA PRO A 58 1.27 -13.73 25.57
C PRO A 58 2.00 -14.33 26.77
N LEU A 59 3.28 -14.63 26.61
CA LEU A 59 4.07 -15.14 27.73
C LEU A 59 4.06 -14.06 28.83
N PRO A 60 3.73 -14.41 30.09
CA PRO A 60 3.45 -13.42 31.12
C PRO A 60 4.64 -12.47 31.31
N PRO A 61 4.40 -11.18 31.60
CA PRO A 61 5.48 -10.26 31.92
C PRO A 61 6.13 -10.69 33.24
N ALA A 62 7.30 -11.33 33.12
CA ALA A 62 8.36 -11.43 34.12
C ALA A 62 7.91 -11.36 35.60
N ASN A 63 7.08 -12.30 36.03
CA ASN A 63 6.91 -12.62 37.46
C ASN A 63 7.87 -13.75 37.92
N THR A 64 8.72 -14.24 37.02
CA THR A 64 9.95 -14.97 37.33
C THR A 64 11.13 -14.08 36.92
N GLU A 65 11.94 -13.63 37.89
CA GLU A 65 12.97 -12.58 37.76
C GLU A 65 14.00 -12.74 36.62
N ASN A 66 14.08 -13.91 35.97
CA ASN A 66 15.19 -14.25 35.06
C ASN A 66 14.81 -14.42 33.58
N TRP A 67 13.53 -14.49 33.22
CA TRP A 67 13.12 -14.78 31.84
C TRP A 67 12.28 -13.66 31.19
N LYS A 68 12.74 -13.14 30.05
CA LYS A 68 12.04 -12.15 29.21
C LYS A 68 11.71 -12.75 27.84
N PRO A 69 10.46 -12.61 27.34
CA PRO A 69 10.08 -13.10 26.02
C PRO A 69 10.80 -12.33 24.90
N ALA A 70 10.87 -12.93 23.71
CA ALA A 70 11.31 -12.23 22.52
C ALA A 70 10.28 -11.14 22.16
N ILE A 71 10.76 -9.94 21.86
CA ILE A 71 9.90 -8.79 21.57
C ILE A 71 10.32 -8.14 20.26
N MET A 72 9.35 -7.55 19.59
CA MET A 72 9.52 -6.76 18.38
C MET A 72 8.85 -5.41 18.58
N GLU A 73 9.64 -4.34 18.57
CA GLU A 73 9.12 -2.98 18.59
C GLU A 73 8.91 -2.49 17.15
N VAL A 74 7.72 -1.99 16.88
CA VAL A 74 7.28 -1.60 15.54
C VAL A 74 6.90 -0.12 15.55
N ARG A 75 7.58 0.66 14.72
CA ARG A 75 7.32 2.09 14.53
C ARG A 75 6.98 2.33 13.06
N ARG A 76 5.75 2.72 12.79
CA ARG A 76 5.26 2.94 11.41
C ARG A 76 5.11 4.42 11.11
N SER A 77 5.65 4.86 9.98
CA SER A 77 5.49 6.21 9.46
C SER A 77 5.04 6.16 7.99
N ALA A 78 4.65 7.30 7.44
CA ALA A 78 4.16 7.36 6.06
C ALA A 78 5.21 6.82 5.05
N PHE A 79 6.49 7.17 5.24
CA PHE A 79 7.56 6.88 4.26
C PHE A 79 8.58 5.84 4.72
N SER A 80 8.60 5.53 6.02
CA SER A 80 9.50 4.52 6.58
C SER A 80 8.86 3.78 7.74
N ASP A 81 9.18 2.50 7.86
CA ASP A 81 8.83 1.68 9.02
C ASP A 81 10.11 1.14 9.66
N TRP A 82 10.09 1.00 10.97
CA TRP A 82 11.19 0.41 11.74
C TRP A 82 10.67 -0.77 12.56
N TYR A 83 11.40 -1.86 12.48
CA TYR A 83 11.17 -3.10 13.19
C TYR A 83 12.42 -3.43 13.99
N ILE A 84 12.33 -3.39 15.30
CA ILE A 84 13.44 -3.64 16.21
C ILE A 84 13.17 -4.98 16.89
N ALA A 85 13.95 -6.00 16.55
CA ALA A 85 13.82 -7.34 17.08
C ALA A 85 14.79 -7.54 18.25
N TYR A 86 14.25 -7.96 19.39
CA TYR A 86 15.00 -8.36 20.56
C TYR A 86 14.80 -9.86 20.83
N PRO A 87 15.88 -10.61 21.08
CA PRO A 87 15.79 -12.01 21.45
C PRO A 87 15.23 -12.18 22.87
N SER A 88 14.71 -13.37 23.18
CA SER A 88 14.40 -13.75 24.56
C SER A 88 15.68 -13.81 25.40
N THR A 89 15.59 -13.64 26.72
CA THR A 89 16.71 -14.05 27.57
C THR A 89 16.89 -15.56 27.47
N ALA A 90 18.13 -16.02 27.64
CA ALA A 90 18.43 -17.45 27.63
C ALA A 90 17.58 -18.14 28.70
N ARG A 91 16.82 -19.15 28.29
CA ARG A 91 16.07 -20.01 29.23
C ARG A 91 17.07 -20.93 29.95
N ASP A 92 16.64 -21.67 30.96
CA ASP A 92 17.50 -22.56 31.76
C ASP A 92 18.25 -23.62 30.92
N ASP A 93 17.79 -23.88 29.69
CA ASP A 93 18.39 -24.73 28.66
C ASP A 93 19.47 -24.02 27.79
N GLY A 94 19.65 -22.71 27.99
CA GLY A 94 20.53 -21.87 27.19
C GLY A 94 20.00 -21.52 25.80
N GLU A 95 18.77 -21.89 25.46
CA GLU A 95 18.18 -21.61 24.16
C GLU A 95 17.69 -20.14 24.11
N ILE A 96 17.99 -19.46 23.01
CA ILE A 96 17.56 -18.07 22.75
C ILE A 96 16.59 -18.11 21.57
N THR A 97 15.41 -17.56 21.78
CA THR A 97 14.36 -17.48 20.75
C THR A 97 14.27 -16.07 20.19
N TRP A 98 14.07 -15.96 18.88
CA TRP A 98 13.85 -14.71 18.17
C TRP A 98 12.36 -14.54 17.85
N PRO A 99 11.87 -13.30 17.63
CA PRO A 99 10.47 -13.00 17.37
C PRO A 99 10.03 -13.40 15.94
N THR A 100 10.18 -14.67 15.57
CA THR A 100 9.82 -15.22 14.25
C THR A 100 8.44 -15.87 14.21
N LEU A 101 8.00 -16.43 15.33
CA LEU A 101 6.67 -17.04 15.49
C LEU A 101 5.59 -15.97 15.70
N GLY A 102 4.32 -16.36 15.70
CA GLY A 102 3.20 -15.43 15.85
C GLY A 102 3.34 -14.53 17.10
N LEU A 103 3.30 -13.22 16.87
CA LEU A 103 3.49 -12.17 17.87
C LEU A 103 2.15 -11.55 18.28
N LYS A 104 2.06 -11.04 19.51
CA LYS A 104 0.89 -10.31 20.03
C LYS A 104 1.27 -8.95 20.58
N THR A 105 0.42 -7.95 20.36
CA THR A 105 0.62 -6.59 20.90
C THR A 105 0.54 -6.61 22.43
N LEU A 106 1.56 -6.09 23.11
CA LEU A 106 1.66 -6.05 24.58
C LEU A 106 0.74 -5.01 25.25
N VAL A 107 0.35 -3.96 24.53
CA VAL A 107 -0.36 -2.79 25.10
C VAL A 107 -1.86 -3.06 25.37
N ASP A 108 -2.41 -4.15 24.83
CA ASP A 108 -3.84 -4.49 24.94
C ASP A 108 -4.11 -5.63 25.93
N ALA A 109 -3.50 -5.59 27.12
CA ALA A 109 -3.71 -6.62 28.16
C ALA A 109 -5.18 -6.78 28.63
N GLY A 110 -6.08 -5.87 28.25
CA GLY A 110 -7.52 -5.93 28.51
C GLY A 110 -8.41 -6.21 27.29
N ASN A 111 -7.86 -6.27 26.07
CA ASN A 111 -8.66 -6.50 24.85
C ASN A 111 -8.46 -7.95 24.38
N THR A 112 -9.53 -8.74 24.41
CA THR A 112 -9.54 -10.18 24.04
C THR A 112 -9.36 -10.44 22.55
N ASN A 113 -9.12 -9.41 21.72
CA ASN A 113 -8.84 -9.56 20.29
C ASN A 113 -7.44 -10.12 20.03
N ARG A 114 -7.35 -11.45 20.10
CA ARG A 114 -6.17 -12.33 19.96
C ARG A 114 -5.62 -12.43 18.52
N LYS A 115 -5.48 -11.34 17.75
CA LYS A 115 -4.86 -11.45 16.41
C LYS A 115 -3.36 -11.68 16.53
N LEU A 116 -2.92 -12.89 16.16
CA LEU A 116 -1.52 -13.22 15.95
C LEU A 116 -1.01 -12.42 14.75
N ARG A 117 0.10 -11.70 14.93
CA ARG A 117 0.79 -10.92 13.91
C ARG A 117 2.07 -11.62 13.52
N HIS A 118 2.47 -11.49 12.27
CA HIS A 118 3.75 -11.98 11.79
C HIS A 118 4.60 -10.80 11.35
N ALA A 119 5.90 -10.87 11.57
CA ALA A 119 6.83 -9.91 10.97
C ALA A 119 6.70 -10.01 9.44
N PRO A 120 6.64 -8.90 8.69
CA PRO A 120 6.63 -8.94 7.24
C PRO A 120 7.84 -9.72 6.72
N GLY A 121 7.71 -10.51 5.65
CA GLY A 121 8.82 -11.29 5.10
C GLY A 121 10.03 -10.48 4.61
N ALA A 122 9.87 -9.16 4.48
CA ALA A 122 10.96 -8.21 4.20
C ALA A 122 11.80 -7.85 5.44
N VAL A 123 11.31 -8.16 6.65
CA VAL A 123 11.95 -7.86 7.93
C VAL A 123 12.83 -9.03 8.36
N VAL A 124 14.07 -8.75 8.77
CA VAL A 124 14.93 -9.77 9.37
C VAL A 124 14.62 -9.82 10.85
N ALA A 125 13.92 -10.87 11.26
CA ALA A 125 13.51 -11.08 12.65
C ALA A 125 14.41 -12.06 13.41
N GLU A 126 15.39 -12.70 12.75
CA GLU A 126 16.22 -13.77 13.33
C GLU A 126 17.69 -13.62 12.95
N ALA A 127 18.57 -13.91 13.90
CA ALA A 127 20.00 -14.03 13.65
C ALA A 127 20.37 -15.41 13.08
N PRO A 128 21.45 -15.55 12.28
CA PRO A 128 21.91 -16.85 11.81
C PRO A 128 22.11 -17.82 12.98
N SER A 129 21.58 -19.04 12.85
CA SER A 129 21.55 -20.04 13.93
C SER A 129 22.90 -20.32 14.58
N ALA A 130 23.99 -20.26 13.80
CA ALA A 130 25.35 -20.45 14.30
C ALA A 130 25.88 -19.32 15.22
N GLN A 131 25.27 -18.14 15.20
CA GLN A 131 25.72 -16.95 15.92
C GLN A 131 24.60 -16.28 16.72
N SER A 132 23.45 -16.93 16.91
CA SER A 132 22.25 -16.33 17.50
C SER A 132 22.49 -15.69 18.88
N ARG A 133 23.42 -16.24 19.67
CA ARG A 133 23.82 -15.73 21.00
C ARG A 133 24.73 -14.50 20.98
N ASN A 134 25.35 -14.20 19.84
CA ASN A 134 26.29 -13.09 19.71
C ASN A 134 25.58 -11.76 19.40
N TRP A 135 24.26 -11.78 19.21
CA TRP A 135 23.47 -10.63 18.79
C TRP A 135 22.44 -10.28 19.87
N ALA A 136 22.39 -9.01 20.25
CA ALA A 136 21.46 -8.49 21.24
C ALA A 136 20.22 -7.85 20.60
N ARG A 137 20.34 -7.31 19.38
CA ARG A 137 19.27 -6.58 18.71
C ARG A 137 19.48 -6.55 17.20
N ILE A 138 18.39 -6.61 16.43
CA ILE A 138 18.40 -6.41 14.98
C ILE A 138 17.37 -5.33 14.63
N ASP A 139 17.83 -4.26 14.00
CA ASP A 139 16.98 -3.16 13.57
C ASP A 139 16.80 -3.29 12.05
N THR A 140 15.57 -3.51 11.59
CA THR A 140 15.22 -3.49 10.17
C THR A 140 14.40 -2.25 9.84
N GLY A 141 14.93 -1.40 8.96
CA GLY A 141 14.23 -0.25 8.40
C GLY A 141 13.67 -0.59 7.02
N LEU A 142 12.42 -0.21 6.75
CA LEU A 142 11.81 -0.28 5.43
C LEU A 142 11.53 1.14 4.95
N ALA A 143 11.82 1.45 3.69
CA ALA A 143 11.54 2.77 3.10
C ALA A 143 10.92 2.67 1.70
N GLY A 144 10.11 3.65 1.36
CA GLY A 144 9.42 3.75 0.07
C GLY A 144 7.98 4.19 0.22
N TRP A 145 7.42 4.76 -0.85
CA TRP A 145 6.02 5.15 -0.92
C TRP A 145 5.54 5.19 -2.38
N PRO A 146 4.34 4.67 -2.69
CA PRO A 146 3.38 4.10 -1.74
C PRO A 146 3.72 2.68 -1.24
N PHE A 147 4.60 1.95 -1.92
CA PHE A 147 5.05 0.62 -1.54
C PHE A 147 6.42 0.72 -0.87
N ARG A 148 6.74 -0.19 0.08
CA ARG A 148 8.11 -0.26 0.61
C ARG A 148 9.02 -0.86 -0.45
N ALA A 149 10.00 -0.10 -0.89
CA ALA A 149 10.87 -0.41 -2.01
C ALA A 149 12.26 -0.87 -1.58
N PHE A 150 12.73 -0.42 -0.41
CA PHE A 150 14.06 -0.75 0.09
C PHE A 150 14.02 -1.14 1.56
N ALA A 151 14.97 -1.97 1.97
CA ALA A 151 15.21 -2.36 3.35
C ALA A 151 16.66 -2.05 3.78
N SER A 152 16.86 -1.78 5.06
CA SER A 152 18.13 -1.60 5.75
C SER A 152 18.17 -2.48 6.98
N GLU A 153 19.36 -2.93 7.36
CA GLU A 153 19.56 -3.76 8.55
C GLU A 153 20.73 -3.24 9.37
N ALA A 154 20.54 -3.09 10.67
CA ALA A 154 21.61 -2.78 11.63
C ALA A 154 21.61 -3.83 12.75
N TRP A 155 22.75 -4.49 12.93
CA TRP A 155 22.88 -5.64 13.82
C TRP A 155 23.76 -5.28 15.02
N TYR A 156 23.25 -5.45 16.24
CA TYR A 156 23.95 -5.09 17.47
C TYR A 156 24.46 -6.34 18.18
N ARG A 157 25.76 -6.41 18.43
CA ARG A 157 26.36 -7.56 19.13
C ARG A 157 26.04 -7.52 20.61
N ALA A 158 25.84 -8.70 21.21
CA ALA A 158 25.73 -8.86 22.64
C ALA A 158 27.11 -8.66 23.28
N THR A 159 27.24 -7.64 24.13
CA THR A 159 28.45 -7.39 24.90
C THR A 159 28.53 -8.36 26.08
N THR A 160 29.61 -9.13 26.18
CA THR A 160 29.73 -10.25 27.13
C THR A 160 30.14 -9.88 28.56
N VAL A 161 30.32 -8.60 28.92
CA VAL A 161 30.98 -8.25 30.20
C VAL A 161 30.42 -6.95 30.78
N GLY A 162 30.06 -6.97 32.07
CA GLY A 162 29.52 -5.85 32.83
C GLY A 162 30.49 -4.69 33.09
N ALA A 163 30.98 -4.04 32.03
CA ALA A 163 31.71 -2.78 32.16
C ALA A 163 31.47 -1.89 30.94
N LEU A 164 30.83 -0.75 31.21
CA LEU A 164 30.55 0.42 30.35
C LEU A 164 29.20 0.41 29.61
N GLU A 165 28.40 1.41 29.97
CA GLU A 165 27.04 1.76 29.53
C GLU A 165 26.99 2.33 28.10
N TYR A 166 27.84 1.84 27.19
CA TYR A 166 27.87 2.31 25.80
C TYR A 166 27.23 1.27 24.87
N GLU A 167 26.29 1.70 24.03
CA GLU A 167 25.74 0.86 22.96
C GLU A 167 26.86 0.46 21.98
N PRO A 168 27.05 -0.83 21.68
CA PRO A 168 28.08 -1.28 20.76
C PRO A 168 27.78 -0.79 19.34
N ILE A 169 28.83 -0.44 18.59
CA ILE A 169 28.71 0.00 17.19
C ILE A 169 28.04 -1.13 16.38
N PRO A 170 26.92 -0.85 15.69
CA PRO A 170 26.21 -1.88 14.94
C PRO A 170 26.96 -2.28 13.67
N GLU A 171 26.79 -3.54 13.28
CA GLU A 171 27.16 -4.03 11.96
C GLU A 171 26.04 -3.68 10.97
N PHE A 172 26.30 -2.67 10.13
CA PHE A 172 25.36 -2.24 9.10
C PHE A 172 25.40 -3.18 7.90
N ARG A 173 24.24 -3.70 7.50
CA ARG A 173 24.07 -4.50 6.28
C ARG A 173 23.08 -3.81 5.37
N TRP A 174 23.39 -3.80 4.06
CA TRP A 174 22.55 -3.16 3.05
C TRP A 174 22.17 -1.71 3.40
N THR A 175 23.09 -0.98 4.02
CA THR A 175 22.81 0.36 4.55
C THR A 175 24.02 1.25 4.38
N ILE A 176 23.79 2.50 3.99
CA ILE A 176 24.81 3.56 4.07
C ILE A 176 24.45 4.44 5.26
N HIS A 177 25.35 4.51 6.25
CA HIS A 177 25.23 5.42 7.38
C HIS A 177 25.81 6.78 6.99
N ILE A 178 24.96 7.80 6.90
CA ILE A 178 25.37 9.17 6.56
C ILE A 178 25.86 9.91 7.80
N GLY A 179 25.38 9.53 8.98
CA GLY A 179 25.69 10.16 10.26
C GLY A 179 24.46 10.27 11.14
N GLU A 180 24.60 10.99 12.24
CA GLU A 180 23.51 11.31 13.14
C GLU A 180 22.98 12.71 12.84
N ILE A 181 21.69 12.82 12.50
CA ILE A 181 21.04 14.10 12.21
C ILE A 181 19.91 14.28 13.24
N GLY A 182 20.09 15.23 14.16
CA GLY A 182 19.08 15.55 15.18
C GLY A 182 18.81 14.42 16.18
N GLY A 183 19.84 13.63 16.53
CA GLY A 183 19.68 12.49 17.45
C GLY A 183 19.22 11.19 16.78
N GLN A 184 19.05 11.18 15.45
CA GLN A 184 18.61 10.01 14.69
C GLN A 184 19.70 9.57 13.71
N GLN A 185 19.95 8.26 13.62
CA GLN A 185 20.84 7.71 12.61
C GLN A 185 20.21 7.86 11.22
N ALA A 186 20.83 8.67 10.37
CA ALA A 186 20.44 8.85 8.98
C ALA A 186 20.98 7.67 8.15
N LEU A 187 20.11 6.69 7.94
CA LEU A 187 20.41 5.46 7.21
C LEU A 187 19.76 5.47 5.83
N VAL A 188 20.52 5.12 4.79
CA VAL A 188 19.99 4.90 3.44
C VAL A 188 19.88 3.40 3.17
N PRO A 189 18.67 2.86 2.98
CA PRO A 189 18.46 1.44 2.73
C PRO A 189 18.83 1.06 1.30
N LEU A 190 19.65 0.02 1.15
CA LEU A 190 20.15 -0.47 -0.13
C LEU A 190 19.57 -1.83 -0.55
N ARG A 191 18.94 -2.59 0.35
CA ARG A 191 18.40 -3.92 0.01
C ARG A 191 17.15 -3.74 -0.85
N PRO A 192 17.15 -4.14 -2.13
CA PRO A 192 16.01 -3.89 -3.00
C PRO A 192 14.87 -4.88 -2.71
N LEU A 193 13.66 -4.36 -2.54
CA LEU A 193 12.43 -5.14 -2.49
C LEU A 193 11.80 -5.11 -3.89
N LEU A 194 12.16 -6.09 -4.73
CA LEU A 194 11.85 -6.08 -6.16
C LEU A 194 10.35 -5.86 -6.45
N ILE A 195 9.48 -6.48 -5.66
CA ILE A 195 8.02 -6.33 -5.81
C ILE A 195 7.60 -4.89 -5.50
N GLY A 196 8.10 -4.31 -4.40
CA GLY A 196 7.82 -2.93 -4.01
C GLY A 196 8.32 -1.92 -5.04
N ILE A 197 9.57 -2.08 -5.50
CA ILE A 197 10.19 -1.24 -6.54
C ILE A 197 9.37 -1.29 -7.83
N ALA A 198 8.96 -2.48 -8.28
CA ALA A 198 8.19 -2.62 -9.51
C ALA A 198 6.84 -1.90 -9.43
N PHE A 199 6.13 -2.03 -8.29
CA PHE A 199 4.86 -1.34 -8.08
C PHE A 199 5.02 0.18 -7.95
N ASP A 200 6.03 0.66 -7.23
CA ASP A 200 6.31 2.09 -7.12
C ASP A 200 6.65 2.71 -8.48
N ILE A 201 7.50 2.05 -9.29
CA ILE A 201 7.83 2.52 -10.64
C ILE A 201 6.55 2.59 -11.48
N ALA A 202 5.74 1.52 -11.48
CA ALA A 202 4.49 1.50 -12.24
C ALA A 202 3.52 2.62 -11.79
N PHE A 203 3.38 2.82 -10.48
CA PHE A 203 2.56 3.85 -9.88
C PHE A 203 3.03 5.25 -10.29
N TRP A 204 4.31 5.56 -10.05
CA TRP A 204 4.85 6.89 -10.29
C TRP A 204 5.00 7.22 -11.77
N SER A 205 5.26 6.23 -12.64
CA SER A 205 5.22 6.41 -14.09
C SER A 205 3.81 6.74 -14.58
N THR A 206 2.82 6.04 -14.05
CA THR A 206 1.41 6.30 -14.37
C THR A 206 0.98 7.68 -13.87
N ALA A 207 1.33 8.03 -12.62
CA ALA A 207 1.06 9.34 -12.05
C ALA A 207 1.73 10.48 -12.84
N SER A 208 2.99 10.31 -13.24
CA SER A 208 3.72 11.27 -14.08
C SER A 208 3.07 11.44 -15.45
N TRP A 209 2.61 10.34 -16.05
CA TRP A 209 1.88 10.38 -17.30
C TRP A 209 0.56 11.15 -17.14
N PHE A 210 -0.25 10.84 -16.11
CA PHE A 210 -1.49 11.57 -15.84
C PHE A 210 -1.24 13.05 -15.58
N ALA A 211 -0.22 13.40 -14.79
CA ALA A 211 0.11 14.78 -14.46
C ALA A 211 0.42 15.64 -15.70
N LEU A 212 0.93 15.05 -16.78
CA LEU A 212 1.24 15.75 -18.03
C LEU A 212 0.15 15.59 -19.10
N ALA A 213 -0.42 14.39 -19.23
CA ALA A 213 -1.44 14.08 -20.23
C ALA A 213 -2.80 14.71 -19.89
N LEU A 214 -3.16 14.78 -18.62
CA LEU A 214 -4.47 15.29 -18.22
C LEU A 214 -4.61 16.82 -18.46
N PRO A 215 -3.67 17.68 -18.03
CA PRO A 215 -3.78 19.12 -18.30
C PRO A 215 -3.71 19.44 -19.79
N THR A 216 -2.88 18.74 -20.55
CA THR A 216 -2.79 18.91 -22.00
C THR A 216 -4.09 18.51 -22.68
N ALA A 217 -4.66 17.35 -22.34
CA ALA A 217 -5.97 16.92 -22.84
C ALA A 217 -7.09 17.92 -22.46
N ILE A 218 -7.12 18.42 -21.23
CA ILE A 218 -8.09 19.43 -20.78
C ILE A 218 -7.91 20.73 -21.58
N ARG A 219 -6.67 21.17 -21.82
CA ARG A 219 -6.37 22.39 -22.59
C ARG A 219 -6.78 22.25 -24.06
N HIS A 220 -6.48 21.11 -24.68
CA HIS A 220 -6.92 20.78 -26.03
C HIS A 220 -8.45 20.82 -26.14
N ARG A 221 -9.16 20.18 -25.20
CA ARG A 221 -10.64 20.18 -25.16
C ARG A 221 -11.24 21.56 -24.94
N ARG A 222 -10.70 22.35 -24.00
CA ARG A 222 -11.18 23.73 -23.77
C ARG A 222 -11.05 24.55 -25.05
N ARG A 223 -9.92 24.45 -25.75
CA ARG A 223 -9.70 25.15 -27.03
C ARG A 223 -10.73 24.73 -28.07
N GLU A 224 -10.98 23.44 -28.24
CA GLU A 224 -11.99 22.93 -29.18
C GLU A 224 -13.40 23.42 -28.86
N LYS A 225 -13.80 23.41 -27.57
CA LYS A 225 -15.10 23.91 -27.11
C LYS A 225 -15.32 25.38 -27.46
N TYR A 226 -14.27 26.19 -27.43
CA TYR A 226 -14.30 27.61 -27.82
C TYR A 226 -14.04 27.84 -29.31
N GLY A 227 -14.08 26.80 -30.15
CA GLY A 227 -13.86 26.93 -31.59
C GLY A 227 -12.41 27.26 -31.96
N ARG A 228 -11.44 26.96 -31.10
CA ARG A 228 -10.00 27.18 -31.36
C ARG A 228 -9.32 25.87 -31.75
N CYS A 229 -8.23 25.97 -32.51
CA CYS A 229 -7.37 24.82 -32.82
C CYS A 229 -6.80 24.21 -31.53
N ALA A 230 -6.86 22.89 -31.39
CA ALA A 230 -6.34 22.19 -30.21
C ALA A 230 -4.84 22.44 -30.01
N LEU A 231 -4.04 22.39 -31.08
CA LEU A 231 -2.58 22.51 -31.05
C LEU A 231 -2.11 23.96 -30.88
N CYS A 232 -2.35 24.83 -31.86
CA CYS A 232 -1.84 26.21 -31.83
C CYS A 232 -2.76 27.21 -31.09
N GLY A 233 -4.05 26.92 -30.94
CA GLY A 233 -4.99 27.84 -30.30
C GLY A 233 -5.60 28.91 -31.22
N TYR A 234 -5.36 28.85 -32.53
CA TYR A 234 -5.97 29.74 -33.53
C TYR A 234 -7.51 29.71 -33.46
N ALA A 235 -8.15 30.87 -33.43
CA ALA A 235 -9.61 30.98 -33.37
C ALA A 235 -10.19 30.71 -34.76
N MET A 236 -11.00 29.67 -34.89
CA MET A 236 -11.69 29.34 -36.14
C MET A 236 -12.95 30.19 -36.21
N GLY A 237 -13.21 30.81 -37.37
CA GLY A 237 -14.33 31.73 -37.54
C GLY A 237 -15.66 31.07 -37.18
N LYS A 238 -16.44 31.68 -36.29
CA LYS A 238 -17.76 31.20 -35.84
C LYS A 238 -18.79 31.10 -36.99
N HIS A 239 -18.50 31.72 -38.13
CA HIS A 239 -19.39 31.85 -39.28
C HIS A 239 -18.97 31.00 -40.49
N GLU A 240 -17.93 30.16 -40.39
CA GLU A 240 -17.58 29.23 -41.46
C GLU A 240 -18.53 28.01 -41.44
N VAL A 241 -19.30 27.85 -42.52
CA VAL A 241 -20.32 26.78 -42.69
C VAL A 241 -19.69 25.38 -42.73
N LYS A 242 -18.40 25.27 -43.06
CA LYS A 242 -17.62 24.02 -43.03
C LYS A 242 -16.30 24.23 -42.32
N ARG A 243 -16.04 23.41 -41.30
CA ARG A 243 -14.73 23.36 -40.62
C ARG A 243 -13.67 22.89 -41.63
N PRO A 244 -12.57 23.62 -41.85
CA PRO A 244 -11.49 23.16 -42.70
C PRO A 244 -10.86 21.88 -42.15
N THR A 245 -10.32 21.02 -43.03
CA THR A 245 -9.70 19.73 -42.65
C THR A 245 -8.31 19.90 -42.03
N GLN A 246 -7.71 21.07 -42.19
CA GLN A 246 -6.41 21.41 -41.63
C GLN A 246 -6.47 22.82 -41.02
N CYS A 247 -5.71 23.04 -39.96
CA CYS A 247 -5.57 24.36 -39.36
C CYS A 247 -4.74 25.26 -40.29
N PRO A 248 -5.22 26.48 -40.64
CA PRO A 248 -4.51 27.37 -41.56
C PRO A 248 -3.16 27.86 -41.01
N GLU A 249 -3.02 27.96 -39.68
CA GLU A 249 -1.78 28.42 -39.05
C GLU A 249 -0.74 27.32 -38.86
N CYS A 250 -1.14 26.21 -38.22
CA CYS A 250 -0.18 25.18 -37.80
C CYS A 250 -0.18 23.93 -38.68
N GLY A 251 -1.00 23.88 -39.73
CA GLY A 251 -1.13 22.73 -40.61
C GLY A 251 -1.68 21.48 -39.91
N ALA A 252 -2.11 21.59 -38.65
CA ALA A 252 -2.66 20.46 -37.91
C ALA A 252 -3.89 19.91 -38.63
N THR A 253 -3.81 18.66 -39.07
CA THR A 253 -4.96 17.94 -39.60
C THR A 253 -5.99 17.79 -38.50
N PHE A 254 -7.17 18.36 -38.69
CA PHE A 254 -8.34 18.06 -37.89
C PHE A 254 -8.79 16.67 -38.29
N THR A 255 -8.20 15.65 -37.68
CA THR A 255 -8.78 14.31 -37.74
C THR A 255 -10.21 14.44 -37.22
N PRO A 256 -11.25 14.08 -38.00
CA PRO A 256 -12.59 13.95 -37.46
C PRO A 256 -12.46 13.03 -36.25
N ASP A 257 -12.85 13.56 -35.09
CA ASP A 257 -12.50 13.02 -33.80
C ASP A 257 -12.78 11.50 -33.77
N PRO A 258 -11.73 10.63 -33.82
CA PRO A 258 -11.96 9.18 -33.76
C PRO A 258 -12.52 8.79 -32.38
N LEU A 259 -12.48 9.72 -31.43
CA LEU A 259 -13.03 9.66 -30.10
C LEU A 259 -14.24 10.59 -29.94
N ARG A 260 -15.11 10.71 -30.97
CA ARG A 260 -16.50 11.18 -30.77
C ARG A 260 -17.20 10.44 -29.61
N PHE A 261 -16.72 9.24 -29.26
CA PHE A 261 -17.10 8.42 -28.10
C PHE A 261 -16.59 8.93 -26.72
N VAL A 262 -15.75 9.97 -26.67
CA VAL A 262 -15.18 10.60 -25.46
C VAL A 262 -15.66 12.05 -25.30
N HIS A 263 -16.63 12.50 -26.10
CA HIS A 263 -17.77 13.18 -25.46
C HIS A 263 -18.10 12.30 -24.27
N CYS A 264 -18.09 12.79 -23.03
CA CYS A 264 -18.56 11.97 -21.92
C CYS A 264 -20.04 11.76 -22.25
N PRO A 265 -20.43 10.65 -22.89
CA PRO A 265 -21.83 10.41 -23.14
C PRO A 265 -22.39 10.22 -21.73
N GLU A 266 -23.70 10.36 -21.56
CA GLU A 266 -24.29 9.82 -20.34
C GLU A 266 -23.80 8.38 -20.19
N MET A 267 -23.20 8.06 -19.04
CA MET A 267 -22.71 6.70 -18.76
C MET A 267 -23.82 5.73 -19.10
N HIS A 268 -23.51 4.67 -19.87
CA HIS A 268 -24.55 3.81 -20.45
C HIS A 268 -25.50 3.22 -19.39
N PHE A 269 -25.00 3.01 -18.16
CA PHE A 269 -25.72 2.40 -17.05
C PHE A 269 -25.53 3.18 -15.74
N GLN A 270 -25.79 4.50 -15.72
CA GLN A 270 -25.66 5.35 -14.53
C GLN A 270 -26.27 4.73 -13.27
N ASN A 271 -27.53 4.29 -13.33
CA ASN A 271 -28.22 3.72 -12.18
C ASN A 271 -27.52 2.45 -11.64
N ALA A 272 -27.06 1.56 -12.52
CA ALA A 272 -26.37 0.35 -12.10
C ALA A 272 -25.02 0.67 -11.43
N TYR A 273 -24.29 1.66 -11.94
CA TYR A 273 -23.02 2.08 -11.34
C TYR A 273 -23.21 2.77 -9.99
N VAL A 274 -24.27 3.58 -9.82
CA VAL A 274 -24.62 4.16 -8.51
C VAL A 274 -24.90 3.06 -7.49
N TRP A 275 -25.69 2.04 -7.85
CA TRP A 275 -25.93 0.89 -7.00
C TRP A 275 -24.65 0.11 -6.71
N LEU A 276 -23.78 -0.09 -7.70
CA LEU A 276 -22.50 -0.77 -7.50
C LEU A 276 -21.61 -0.02 -6.50
N ILE A 277 -21.48 1.31 -6.63
CA ILE A 277 -20.70 2.14 -5.72
C ILE A 277 -21.30 2.12 -4.31
N PHE A 278 -22.61 2.25 -4.21
CA PHE A 278 -23.33 2.21 -2.94
C PHE A 278 -23.13 0.88 -2.21
N VAL A 279 -23.41 -0.23 -2.87
CA VAL A 279 -23.25 -1.58 -2.31
C VAL A 279 -21.79 -1.86 -1.95
N SER A 280 -20.83 -1.49 -2.81
CA SER A 280 -19.41 -1.66 -2.53
C SER A 280 -18.94 -0.86 -1.31
N SER A 281 -19.47 0.36 -1.14
CA SER A 281 -19.17 1.21 0.03
C SER A 281 -19.79 0.63 1.31
N LEU A 282 -21.02 0.12 1.22
CA LEU A 282 -21.69 -0.56 2.32
C LEU A 282 -20.90 -1.81 2.75
N ASP A 283 -20.40 -2.56 1.79
CA ASP A 283 -19.57 -3.74 2.05
C ASP A 283 -18.30 -3.40 2.84
N ILE A 284 -17.62 -2.29 2.50
CA ILE A 284 -16.46 -1.79 3.27
C ILE A 284 -16.86 -1.44 4.70
N MET A 285 -17.95 -0.70 4.89
CA MET A 285 -18.43 -0.28 6.20
C MET A 285 -18.82 -1.47 7.09
N LEU A 286 -19.50 -2.47 6.51
CA LEU A 286 -19.87 -3.69 7.23
C LEU A 286 -18.65 -4.54 7.55
N THR A 287 -17.72 -4.69 6.59
CA THR A 287 -16.45 -5.40 6.83
C THR A 287 -15.69 -4.75 7.98
N TRP A 288 -15.62 -3.41 8.02
CA TRP A 288 -15.02 -2.68 9.13
C TRP A 288 -15.72 -2.97 10.46
N LYS A 289 -17.05 -2.90 10.48
CA LYS A 289 -17.85 -3.14 11.70
C LYS A 289 -17.76 -4.58 12.21
N ILE A 290 -17.66 -5.56 11.31
CA ILE A 290 -17.47 -6.98 11.66
C ILE A 290 -16.06 -7.20 12.21
N LEU A 291 -15.05 -6.62 11.57
CA LEU A 291 -13.66 -6.72 12.03
C LEU A 291 -13.44 -6.03 13.38
N ASP A 292 -14.11 -4.91 13.63
CA ASP A 292 -14.07 -4.17 14.91
C ASP A 292 -14.68 -5.00 16.05
N ARG A 293 -15.72 -5.79 15.76
CA ARG A 293 -16.36 -6.73 16.70
C ARG A 293 -15.65 -8.08 16.84
N GLY A 294 -14.47 -8.25 16.24
CA GLY A 294 -13.67 -9.47 16.36
C GLY A 294 -14.03 -10.60 15.37
N GLY A 295 -14.83 -10.30 14.34
CA GLY A 295 -15.13 -11.27 13.28
C GLY A 295 -13.89 -11.64 12.45
N VAL A 296 -13.84 -12.89 12.00
CA VAL A 296 -12.79 -13.40 11.09
C VAL A 296 -13.22 -13.18 9.65
N GLU A 297 -12.34 -12.60 8.83
CA GLU A 297 -12.59 -12.52 7.40
C GLU A 297 -12.48 -13.92 6.78
N VAL A 298 -13.60 -14.41 6.25
CA VAL A 298 -13.67 -15.70 5.55
C VAL A 298 -13.02 -15.62 4.16
N ASN A 299 -12.79 -14.41 3.63
CA ASN A 299 -12.20 -14.21 2.31
C ASN A 299 -10.66 -14.18 2.38
N PRO A 300 -9.95 -15.22 1.87
CA PRO A 300 -8.49 -15.31 1.96
C PRO A 300 -7.75 -14.23 1.17
N LEU A 301 -8.40 -13.59 0.18
CA LEU A 301 -7.80 -12.49 -0.57
C LEU A 301 -7.81 -11.19 0.24
N ALA A 302 -8.87 -10.96 1.02
CA ALA A 302 -9.01 -9.78 1.86
C ALA A 302 -8.05 -9.84 3.06
N SER A 303 -7.89 -11.03 3.67
CA SER A 303 -6.93 -11.25 4.75
C SER A 303 -5.49 -10.99 4.30
N LEU A 304 -5.10 -11.47 3.12
CA LEU A 304 -3.76 -11.26 2.56
C LEU A 304 -3.46 -9.77 2.30
N VAL A 305 -4.44 -9.01 1.83
CA VAL A 305 -4.30 -7.56 1.63
C VAL A 305 -4.25 -6.82 2.97
N ILE A 306 -5.08 -7.21 3.94
CA ILE A 306 -5.11 -6.58 5.27
C ILE A 306 -3.84 -6.87 6.07
N ASP A 307 -3.30 -8.08 5.97
CA ASP A 307 -2.06 -8.45 6.68
C ASP A 307 -0.85 -7.69 6.15
N GLY A 308 -0.81 -7.41 4.84
CA GLY A 308 0.26 -6.62 4.23
C GLY A 308 0.08 -5.09 4.37
N TRP A 309 -1.15 -4.59 4.20
CA TRP A 309 -1.44 -3.16 3.97
C TRP A 309 -2.39 -2.54 5.00
N GLY A 310 -2.90 -3.35 5.92
CA GLY A 310 -3.94 -2.94 6.87
C GLY A 310 -5.28 -2.66 6.19
N MET A 311 -6.19 -2.08 6.98
CA MET A 311 -7.55 -1.73 6.55
C MET A 311 -7.55 -0.77 5.34
N GLN A 312 -6.58 0.14 5.27
CA GLN A 312 -6.47 1.12 4.19
C GLN A 312 -6.16 0.46 2.85
N GLY A 313 -5.34 -0.61 2.85
CA GLY A 313 -5.09 -1.39 1.64
C GLY A 313 -6.33 -2.12 1.12
N ALA A 314 -7.13 -2.69 2.03
CA ALA A 314 -8.39 -3.34 1.68
C ALA A 314 -9.38 -2.35 1.03
N ILE A 315 -9.48 -1.13 1.57
CA ILE A 315 -10.31 -0.05 1.01
C ILE A 315 -9.83 0.31 -0.40
N ALA A 316 -8.54 0.60 -0.56
CA ALA A 316 -7.96 0.99 -1.85
C ALA A 316 -8.13 -0.12 -2.90
N PHE A 317 -7.90 -1.37 -2.53
CA PHE A 317 -8.07 -2.53 -3.40
C PHE A 317 -9.51 -2.64 -3.90
N LYS A 318 -10.50 -2.48 -3.02
CA LYS A 318 -11.92 -2.58 -3.39
C LYS A 318 -12.36 -1.44 -4.31
N PHE A 319 -11.92 -0.21 -4.05
CA PHE A 319 -12.18 0.92 -4.95
C PHE A 319 -11.50 0.74 -6.31
N ALA A 320 -10.28 0.19 -6.36
CA ALA A 320 -9.59 -0.11 -7.60
C ALA A 320 -10.33 -1.19 -8.42
N LEU A 321 -10.81 -2.26 -7.77
CA LEU A 321 -11.60 -3.31 -8.40
C LEU A 321 -12.94 -2.76 -8.92
N MET A 322 -13.62 -1.94 -8.13
CA MET A 322 -14.86 -1.28 -8.54
C MET A 322 -14.64 -0.39 -9.78
N MET A 323 -13.59 0.44 -9.76
CA MET A 323 -13.22 1.29 -10.90
C MET A 323 -12.93 0.44 -12.15
N TRP A 324 -12.18 -0.64 -12.00
CA TRP A 324 -11.88 -1.59 -13.08
C TRP A 324 -13.16 -2.18 -13.68
N VAL A 325 -14.09 -2.64 -12.85
CA VAL A 325 -15.39 -3.19 -13.31
C VAL A 325 -16.18 -2.17 -14.10
N ILE A 326 -16.27 -0.91 -13.63
CA ILE A 326 -16.95 0.18 -14.34
C ILE A 326 -16.32 0.42 -15.71
N VAL A 327 -14.98 0.48 -15.78
CA VAL A 327 -14.25 0.66 -17.05
C VAL A 327 -14.52 -0.50 -18.01
N VAL A 328 -14.51 -1.74 -17.52
CA VAL A 328 -14.81 -2.93 -18.34
C VAL A 328 -16.25 -2.92 -18.84
N CYS A 329 -17.23 -2.59 -17.98
CA CYS A 329 -18.64 -2.46 -18.37
C CYS A 329 -18.81 -1.41 -19.48
N GLU A 330 -18.15 -0.27 -19.35
CA GLU A 330 -18.24 0.82 -20.33
C GLU A 330 -17.55 0.46 -21.66
N LEU A 331 -16.42 -0.25 -21.61
CA LEU A 331 -15.75 -0.76 -22.82
C LEU A 331 -16.64 -1.78 -23.55
N LEU A 332 -17.24 -2.71 -22.82
CA LEU A 332 -18.16 -3.72 -23.36
C LEU A 332 -19.46 -3.13 -23.88
N ALA A 333 -20.03 -2.13 -23.19
CA ALA A 333 -21.25 -1.44 -23.63
C ALA A 333 -21.07 -0.81 -25.02
N ARG A 334 -19.86 -0.34 -25.31
CA ARG A 334 -19.49 0.24 -26.61
C ARG A 334 -19.33 -0.82 -27.71
N MET A 335 -18.99 -2.06 -27.37
CA MET A 335 -18.89 -3.16 -28.34
C MET A 335 -20.23 -3.87 -28.55
N ARG A 336 -20.92 -4.22 -27.45
CA ARG A 336 -22.19 -4.93 -27.41
C ARG A 336 -23.01 -4.52 -26.19
N ARG A 337 -23.97 -3.60 -26.38
CA ARG A 337 -24.83 -3.07 -25.30
C ARG A 337 -25.50 -4.15 -24.43
N GLY A 338 -25.97 -5.24 -25.04
CA GLY A 338 -26.61 -6.35 -24.31
C GLY A 338 -25.67 -7.04 -23.31
N ALA A 339 -24.42 -7.30 -23.72
CA ALA A 339 -23.41 -7.92 -22.86
C ALA A 339 -22.97 -6.97 -21.74
N GLY A 340 -22.79 -5.68 -22.04
CA GLY A 340 -22.45 -4.66 -21.03
C GLY A 340 -23.56 -4.51 -19.98
N LYS A 341 -24.83 -4.55 -20.38
CA LYS A 341 -25.98 -4.49 -19.46
C LYS A 341 -25.99 -5.70 -18.52
N PHE A 342 -25.86 -6.91 -19.07
CA PHE A 342 -25.80 -8.13 -18.27
C PHE A 342 -24.64 -8.10 -17.27
N LEU A 343 -23.44 -7.71 -17.71
CA LEU A 343 -22.26 -7.61 -16.85
C LEU A 343 -22.46 -6.59 -15.71
N ALA A 344 -23.04 -5.43 -16.00
CA ALA A 344 -23.28 -4.39 -14.99
C ALA A 344 -24.26 -4.86 -13.90
N TYR A 345 -25.36 -5.52 -14.28
CA TYR A 345 -26.30 -6.08 -13.29
C TYR A 345 -25.70 -7.25 -12.53
N ALA A 346 -24.98 -8.15 -13.20
CA ALA A 346 -24.30 -9.26 -12.56
C ALA A 346 -23.27 -8.76 -11.53
N ALA A 347 -22.50 -7.71 -11.86
CA ALA A 347 -21.56 -7.09 -10.95
C ALA A 347 -22.26 -6.54 -9.69
N VAL A 348 -23.40 -5.84 -9.85
CA VAL A 348 -24.18 -5.35 -8.70
C VAL A 348 -24.66 -6.51 -7.82
N ILE A 349 -25.20 -7.58 -8.43
CA ILE A 349 -25.70 -8.76 -7.69
C ILE A 349 -24.57 -9.46 -6.92
N VAL A 350 -23.43 -9.69 -7.59
CA VAL A 350 -22.26 -10.33 -6.98
C VAL A 350 -21.68 -9.45 -5.87
N SER A 351 -21.64 -8.12 -6.05
CA SER A 351 -21.22 -7.20 -4.99
C SER A 351 -22.22 -7.08 -3.84
N ALA A 352 -23.50 -7.38 -4.07
CA ALA A 352 -24.54 -7.33 -3.04
C ALA A 352 -24.57 -8.57 -2.14
N SER A 353 -24.10 -9.73 -2.62
CA SER A 353 -24.17 -10.96 -1.83
C SER A 353 -23.39 -10.90 -0.51
N PRO A 354 -22.14 -10.36 -0.43
CA PRO A 354 -21.42 -10.26 0.83
C PRO A 354 -22.07 -9.26 1.80
N VAL A 355 -22.66 -8.19 1.26
CA VAL A 355 -23.38 -7.17 2.04
C VAL A 355 -24.61 -7.76 2.72
N LEU A 356 -25.43 -8.49 1.96
CA LEU A 356 -26.63 -9.14 2.50
C LEU A 356 -26.25 -10.19 3.55
N TRP A 357 -25.21 -10.98 3.29
CA TRP A 357 -24.70 -11.96 4.25
C TRP A 357 -24.20 -11.30 5.54
N SER A 358 -23.45 -10.21 5.42
CA SER A 358 -22.92 -9.44 6.55
C SER A 358 -24.03 -8.80 7.39
N LEU A 359 -25.05 -8.22 6.74
CA LEU A 359 -26.24 -7.69 7.42
C LEU A 359 -27.01 -8.80 8.13
N PHE A 360 -27.19 -9.94 7.48
CA PHE A 360 -27.83 -11.11 8.08
C PHE A 360 -27.06 -11.58 9.32
N LEU A 361 -25.74 -11.70 9.25
CA LEU A 361 -24.92 -12.09 10.41
C LEU A 361 -25.03 -11.10 11.57
N ILE A 362 -24.97 -9.79 11.30
CA ILE A 362 -25.07 -8.77 12.34
C ILE A 362 -26.45 -8.78 12.99
N THR A 363 -27.51 -8.85 12.18
CA THR A 363 -28.88 -8.89 12.70
C THR A 363 -29.16 -10.19 13.45
N ALA A 364 -28.75 -11.34 12.92
CA ALA A 364 -28.88 -12.63 13.60
C ALA A 364 -28.15 -12.64 14.95
N HIS A 365 -26.95 -12.04 15.03
CA HIS A 365 -26.20 -11.93 16.28
C HIS A 365 -26.85 -10.96 17.29
N GLU A 366 -27.45 -9.85 16.83
CA GLU A 366 -28.16 -8.91 17.74
C GLU A 366 -29.49 -9.48 18.25
N PHE A 367 -30.20 -10.29 17.46
CA PHE A 367 -31.51 -10.84 17.84
C PHE A 367 -31.46 -12.24 18.48
N PHE A 368 -30.45 -13.07 18.18
CA PHE A 368 -30.36 -14.46 18.67
C PHE A 368 -28.98 -14.80 19.27
N PRO A 369 -28.53 -14.09 20.32
CA PRO A 369 -27.21 -14.33 20.92
C PRO A 369 -27.04 -15.75 21.48
N LYS A 370 -28.12 -16.45 21.84
CA LYS A 370 -28.08 -17.80 22.44
C LYS A 370 -28.02 -18.97 21.46
N VAL A 371 -28.14 -18.72 20.15
CA VAL A 371 -28.15 -19.79 19.12
C VAL A 371 -26.79 -19.88 18.39
N LEU A 372 -25.91 -18.90 18.60
CA LEU A 372 -24.64 -18.72 17.89
C LEU A 372 -23.39 -18.77 18.80
N GLU A 373 -23.55 -19.06 20.09
CA GLU A 373 -22.49 -19.68 20.92
C GLU A 373 -22.45 -21.18 20.65
#